data_AF-A0A359JK25-F1
#
_entry.id   AF-A0A359JK25-F1
#
_cell.length_a   1.000
_cell.length_b   1.000
_cell.length_c   1.000
_cell.angle_alpha   90.00
_cell.angle_beta   90.00
_cell.angle_gamma   90.00
#
_symmetry.space_group_name_H-M   'P 1'
#
loop_
_entity.id
_entity.type
_entity.pdbx_description
1 polymer ?
#
loop_
_entity_poly.entity_id
_entity_poly.type
_entity_poly.pdbx_seq_one_letter_code
_entity_poly.pdbx_strand_id
1 'polypeptide(L)'
;MKDYDIKIKKAEKVTIYGTDNDTIVVPSQVVFESNRNQAEIDIDGVAEALIGIPPKADHIELFIENSVLNLQGISFNRMEIDGEGKLYIALEDADGSIDVNMIHGEAELIVPSDFVFTTRCEGKNNVIDCKIPTDPSAKNVIELNGKNSVLTIRNK
;
A
#
# COMPACT_ATOMS: atom_id res chain seq x y z
N MET A 1 -0.13 18.17 3.77
CA MET A 1 0.21 16.89 3.08
C MET A 1 -0.89 16.68 2.05
N LYS A 2 -0.60 15.90 1.00
CA LYS A 2 -1.49 15.74 -0.15
C LYS A 2 -2.04 14.31 -0.16
N ASP A 3 -3.24 14.13 -0.68
CA ASP A 3 -3.86 12.83 -0.90
C ASP A 3 -3.50 12.31 -2.30
N TYR A 4 -3.32 10.99 -2.40
CA TYR A 4 -3.03 10.31 -3.66
C TYR A 4 -4.01 9.17 -3.83
N ASP A 5 -4.80 9.21 -4.91
CA ASP A 5 -5.65 8.12 -5.35
C ASP A 5 -4.99 7.48 -6.57
N ILE A 6 -4.60 6.22 -6.46
CA ILE A 6 -3.80 5.51 -7.45
C ILE A 6 -4.50 4.22 -7.80
N LYS A 7 -5.04 4.19 -9.02
CA LYS A 7 -5.71 3.03 -9.59
C LYS A 7 -4.79 2.30 -10.54
N ILE A 8 -4.47 1.05 -10.22
CA ILE A 8 -3.54 0.24 -11.01
C ILE A 8 -4.26 -1.02 -11.48
N LYS A 9 -4.53 -1.08 -12.78
CA LYS A 9 -5.14 -2.22 -13.45
C LYS A 9 -4.09 -3.00 -14.22
N LYS A 10 -4.05 -4.32 -14.01
CA LYS A 10 -3.22 -5.26 -14.77
C LYS A 10 -1.71 -4.94 -14.74
N ALA A 11 -1.19 -4.49 -13.60
CA ALA A 11 0.26 -4.43 -13.40
C ALA A 11 0.74 -5.63 -12.59
N GLU A 12 1.79 -6.31 -13.05
CA GLU A 12 2.36 -7.44 -12.32
C GLU A 12 3.23 -6.94 -11.16
N LYS A 13 3.90 -5.80 -11.37
CA LYS A 13 4.77 -5.18 -10.38
C LYS A 13 4.57 -3.68 -10.33
N VAL A 14 4.46 -3.15 -9.12
CA VAL A 14 4.30 -1.74 -8.82
C VAL A 14 5.38 -1.34 -7.83
N THR A 15 6.01 -0.20 -8.07
CA THR A 15 6.87 0.47 -7.09
C THR A 15 6.36 1.89 -6.89
N ILE A 16 6.01 2.23 -5.66
CA ILE A 16 5.72 3.59 -5.23
C ILE A 16 6.88 4.07 -4.38
N TYR A 17 7.51 5.18 -4.78
CA TYR A 17 8.67 5.72 -4.08
C TYR A 17 8.53 7.21 -3.76
N GLY A 18 9.22 7.63 -2.70
CA GLY A 18 9.34 9.03 -2.31
C GLY A 18 10.31 9.77 -3.22
N THR A 19 9.88 10.89 -3.79
CA THR A 19 10.74 11.78 -4.57
C THR A 19 11.53 12.73 -3.66
N ASP A 20 12.62 13.31 -4.16
CA ASP A 20 13.45 14.24 -3.37
C ASP A 20 12.79 15.61 -3.12
N ASN A 21 11.65 15.88 -3.75
CA ASN A 21 10.96 17.16 -3.76
C ASN A 21 9.46 16.96 -4.02
N ASP A 22 8.73 18.03 -4.32
CA ASP A 22 7.28 17.97 -4.56
C ASP A 22 6.90 17.41 -5.96
N THR A 23 7.80 16.68 -6.63
CA THR A 23 7.56 16.11 -7.97
C THR A 23 6.78 14.81 -7.88
N ILE A 24 5.83 14.65 -8.80
CA ILE A 24 5.17 13.37 -9.08
C ILE A 24 5.77 12.80 -10.36
N VAL A 25 6.17 11.53 -10.31
CA VAL A 25 6.70 10.77 -11.45
C VAL A 25 5.71 9.67 -11.77
N VAL A 26 5.27 9.59 -13.03
CA VAL A 26 4.36 8.54 -13.50
C VAL A 26 4.80 8.02 -14.86
N PRO A 27 4.46 6.77 -15.22
CA PRO A 27 4.71 6.27 -16.57
C PRO A 27 4.05 7.16 -17.63
N SER A 28 4.66 7.26 -18.82
CA SER A 28 4.18 8.17 -19.86
C SER A 28 2.78 7.85 -20.41
N GLN A 29 2.32 6.61 -20.26
CA GLN A 29 1.03 6.14 -20.78
C GLN A 29 -0.14 6.22 -19.79
N VAL A 30 0.03 6.87 -18.63
CA VAL A 30 -1.03 6.92 -17.60
C VAL A 30 -1.96 8.10 -17.81
N VAL A 31 -3.18 7.97 -17.27
CA VAL A 31 -4.04 9.13 -17.02
C VAL A 31 -3.62 9.73 -15.68
N PHE A 32 -3.22 11.00 -15.70
CA PHE A 32 -2.81 11.73 -14.51
C PHE A 32 -3.61 13.02 -14.41
N GLU A 33 -4.39 13.13 -13.34
CA GLU A 33 -5.14 14.33 -13.00
C GLU A 33 -4.67 14.82 -11.63
N SER A 34 -4.47 16.13 -11.47
CA SER A 34 -4.09 16.65 -10.16
C SER A 34 -4.66 18.03 -9.89
N ASN A 35 -5.01 18.23 -8.62
CA ASN A 35 -5.36 19.53 -8.06
C ASN A 35 -4.43 19.83 -6.87
N ARG A 36 -4.74 20.89 -6.11
CA ARG A 36 -3.89 21.33 -4.98
C ARG A 36 -3.78 20.27 -3.87
N ASN A 37 -4.82 19.47 -3.66
CA ASN A 37 -4.95 18.59 -2.50
C ASN A 37 -4.96 17.10 -2.87
N GLN A 38 -5.22 16.76 -4.13
CA GLN A 38 -5.37 15.38 -4.60
C GLN A 38 -4.63 15.17 -5.92
N ALA A 39 -4.12 13.96 -6.12
CA ALA A 39 -3.62 13.47 -7.40
C ALA A 39 -4.27 12.11 -7.69
N GLU A 40 -4.78 11.96 -8.90
CA GLU A 40 -5.39 10.73 -9.41
C GLU A 40 -4.49 10.14 -10.50
N ILE A 41 -4.13 8.87 -10.37
CA ILE A 41 -3.24 8.16 -11.30
C ILE A 41 -3.94 6.86 -11.73
N ASP A 42 -4.37 6.76 -12.99
CA ASP A 42 -4.93 5.52 -13.56
C ASP A 42 -3.93 4.88 -14.53
N ILE A 43 -3.53 3.65 -14.22
CA ILE A 43 -2.60 2.84 -14.99
C ILE A 43 -3.34 1.58 -15.48
N ASP A 44 -3.32 1.30 -16.78
CA ASP A 44 -3.83 0.05 -17.34
C ASP A 44 -2.82 -0.57 -18.31
N GLY A 45 -2.60 -1.88 -18.18
CA GLY A 45 -1.88 -2.68 -19.18
C GLY A 45 -0.36 -2.47 -19.23
N VAL A 46 0.28 -2.18 -18.09
CA VAL A 46 1.74 -2.11 -17.97
C VAL A 46 2.26 -3.29 -17.16
N ALA A 47 3.31 -3.98 -17.60
CA ALA A 47 3.87 -5.09 -16.81
C ALA A 47 4.45 -4.60 -15.48
N GLU A 48 5.19 -3.49 -15.53
CA GLU A 48 5.77 -2.82 -14.37
C GLU A 48 5.37 -1.33 -14.35
N ALA A 49 4.94 -0.85 -13.18
CA ALA A 49 4.64 0.55 -12.92
C ALA A 49 5.62 1.13 -11.89
N LEU A 50 6.21 2.29 -12.21
CA LEU A 50 7.07 3.05 -11.32
C LEU A 50 6.44 4.42 -11.08
N ILE A 51 6.05 4.69 -9.84
CA ILE A 51 5.32 5.89 -9.44
C ILE A 51 6.11 6.60 -8.35
N GLY A 52 6.53 7.83 -8.62
CA GLY A 52 7.14 8.71 -7.62
C GLY A 52 6.08 9.66 -7.07
N ILE A 53 5.95 9.74 -5.76
CA ILE A 53 5.15 10.77 -5.07
C ILE A 53 6.04 11.52 -4.08
N PRO A 54 5.69 12.76 -3.70
CA PRO A 54 6.33 13.44 -2.59
C PRO A 54 6.43 12.54 -1.35
N PRO A 55 7.55 12.60 -0.60
CA PRO A 55 7.90 11.61 0.41
C PRO A 55 7.00 11.64 1.65
N LYS A 56 6.09 12.61 1.73
CA LYS A 56 5.08 12.76 2.78
C LYS A 56 3.69 12.87 2.17
N ALA A 57 2.87 11.85 2.37
CA ALA A 57 1.47 11.82 1.96
C ALA A 57 0.55 11.87 3.18
N ASP A 58 -0.63 12.46 3.05
CA ASP A 58 -1.64 12.35 4.13
C ASP A 58 -2.33 11.01 4.02
N HIS A 59 -3.03 10.82 2.90
CA HIS A 59 -3.66 9.57 2.51
C HIS A 59 -3.11 9.03 1.18
N ILE A 60 -2.97 7.72 1.09
CA ILE A 60 -2.73 7.02 -0.18
C ILE A 60 -3.80 5.95 -0.33
N GLU A 61 -4.62 6.05 -1.37
CA GLU A 61 -5.62 5.05 -1.73
C GLU A 61 -5.10 4.28 -2.95
N LEU A 62 -5.01 2.96 -2.84
CA LEU A 62 -4.49 2.07 -3.87
C LEU A 62 -5.54 1.04 -4.25
N PHE A 63 -5.88 0.98 -5.54
CA PHE A 63 -6.60 -0.16 -6.11
C PHE A 63 -5.62 -1.01 -6.92
N ILE A 64 -5.42 -2.27 -6.53
CA ILE A 64 -4.41 -3.15 -7.13
C ILE A 64 -4.84 -4.63 -7.10
N GLU A 65 -4.60 -5.36 -8.19
CA GLU A 65 -5.03 -6.76 -8.33
C GLU A 65 -3.87 -7.66 -8.79
N ASN A 66 -3.65 -8.79 -8.10
CA ASN A 66 -2.66 -9.80 -8.48
C ASN A 66 -1.25 -9.25 -8.77
N SER A 67 -0.70 -8.47 -7.84
CA SER A 67 0.54 -7.73 -8.05
C SER A 67 1.55 -7.86 -6.91
N VAL A 68 2.80 -7.54 -7.23
CA VAL A 68 3.83 -7.17 -6.24
C VAL A 68 3.85 -5.66 -6.09
N LEU A 69 3.65 -5.14 -4.89
CA LEU A 69 3.75 -3.73 -4.51
C LEU A 69 5.00 -3.51 -3.67
N ASN A 70 5.90 -2.62 -4.11
CA ASN A 70 7.05 -2.17 -3.34
C ASN A 70 6.85 -0.71 -2.92
N LEU A 71 7.07 -0.42 -1.63
CA LEU A 71 6.98 0.93 -1.07
C LEU A 71 8.34 1.36 -0.52
N GLN A 72 8.85 2.49 -1.01
CA GLN A 72 10.24 2.93 -0.76
C GLN A 72 10.33 4.44 -0.47
N GLY A 73 10.92 4.82 0.66
CA GLY A 73 11.17 6.23 1.02
C GLY A 73 9.91 7.08 1.16
N ILE A 74 8.77 6.48 1.54
CA ILE A 74 7.48 7.20 1.68
C ILE A 74 6.98 7.14 3.13
N SER A 75 6.49 8.26 3.64
CA SER A 75 5.77 8.32 4.91
C SER A 75 4.34 8.80 4.67
N PHE A 76 3.37 8.12 5.25
CA PHE A 76 1.95 8.43 5.14
C PHE A 76 1.25 8.33 6.50
N ASN A 77 0.18 9.09 6.70
CA ASN A 77 -0.65 8.89 7.91
C ASN A 77 -1.45 7.59 7.77
N ARG A 78 -2.03 7.36 6.59
CA ARG A 78 -2.77 6.13 6.26
C ARG A 78 -2.61 5.77 4.78
N MET A 79 -2.49 4.48 4.52
CA MET A 79 -2.60 3.89 3.19
C MET A 79 -3.75 2.87 3.19
N GLU A 80 -4.69 3.03 2.28
CA GLU A 80 -5.77 2.07 2.01
C GLU A 80 -5.42 1.29 0.74
N ILE A 81 -5.48 -0.04 0.81
CA ILE A 81 -5.20 -0.96 -0.30
C ILE A 81 -6.44 -1.80 -0.54
N ASP A 82 -7.22 -1.41 -1.54
CA ASP A 82 -8.30 -2.21 -2.09
C ASP A 82 -7.71 -3.25 -3.05
N GLY A 83 -7.70 -4.49 -2.60
CA GLY A 83 -6.99 -5.59 -3.23
C GLY A 83 -7.88 -6.76 -3.66
N GLU A 84 -7.58 -7.36 -4.81
CA GLU A 84 -8.15 -8.64 -5.22
C GLU A 84 -7.07 -9.69 -5.55
N GLY A 85 -7.40 -10.96 -5.33
CA GLY A 85 -6.53 -12.09 -5.65
C GLY A 85 -5.33 -12.21 -4.71
N LYS A 86 -4.12 -12.29 -5.26
CA LYS A 86 -2.88 -12.45 -4.48
C LYS A 86 -2.02 -11.20 -4.53
N LEU A 87 -1.71 -10.61 -3.36
CA LEU A 87 -0.86 -9.44 -3.24
C LEU A 87 0.41 -9.74 -2.45
N TYR A 88 1.53 -9.22 -2.93
CA TYR A 88 2.79 -9.21 -2.19
C TYR A 88 3.22 -7.76 -1.97
N ILE A 89 3.22 -7.31 -0.73
CA ILE A 89 3.48 -5.93 -0.35
C ILE A 89 4.80 -5.89 0.42
N ALA A 90 5.80 -5.19 -0.09
CA ALA A 90 7.10 -5.03 0.54
C ALA A 90 7.33 -3.58 0.93
N LEU A 91 7.56 -3.37 2.23
CA LEU A 91 7.98 -2.09 2.79
C LEU A 91 9.51 -2.11 2.94
N GLU A 92 10.22 -1.18 2.31
CA GLU A 92 11.68 -1.07 2.49
C GLU A 92 12.08 0.09 3.38
N ASP A 93 11.46 1.25 3.17
CA ASP A 93 11.63 2.46 3.96
C ASP A 93 10.30 3.22 3.93
N ALA A 94 9.28 2.61 4.51
CA ALA A 94 7.93 3.13 4.52
C ALA A 94 7.37 3.18 5.95
N ASP A 95 6.70 4.28 6.28
CA ASP A 95 6.12 4.50 7.61
C ASP A 95 4.67 5.00 7.50
N GLY A 96 3.79 4.44 8.33
CA GLY A 96 2.36 4.79 8.33
C GLY A 96 1.44 3.61 8.61
N SER A 97 0.16 3.90 8.88
CA SER A 97 -0.86 2.86 9.05
C SER A 97 -1.30 2.30 7.71
N ILE A 98 -1.45 0.98 7.60
CA ILE A 98 -1.82 0.29 6.36
C ILE A 98 -3.15 -0.44 6.61
N ASP A 99 -4.12 -0.18 5.75
CA ASP A 99 -5.41 -0.85 5.74
C ASP A 99 -5.52 -1.67 4.46
N VAL A 100 -5.59 -2.99 4.60
CA VAL A 100 -5.73 -3.92 3.48
C VAL A 100 -7.18 -4.39 3.44
N ASN A 101 -7.91 -3.99 2.40
CA ASN A 101 -9.29 -4.37 2.18
C ASN A 101 -9.38 -5.35 1.02
N MET A 102 -9.67 -6.63 1.31
CA MET A 102 -9.74 -7.68 0.30
C MET A 102 -10.96 -8.57 0.46
N ILE A 103 -11.51 -9.03 -0.66
CA ILE A 103 -12.57 -10.03 -0.70
C ILE A 103 -12.03 -11.31 -1.36
N HIS A 104 -12.04 -12.42 -0.62
CA HIS A 104 -11.52 -13.72 -1.09
C HIS A 104 -10.05 -13.69 -1.52
N GLY A 105 -9.24 -12.86 -0.85
CA GLY A 105 -7.84 -12.59 -1.22
C GLY A 105 -6.80 -13.13 -0.25
N GLU A 106 -5.56 -13.19 -0.72
CA GLU A 106 -4.37 -13.49 0.07
C GLU A 106 -3.37 -12.34 -0.11
N ALA A 107 -2.92 -11.75 0.99
CA ALA A 107 -1.86 -10.75 0.99
C ALA A 107 -0.69 -11.20 1.86
N GLU A 108 0.52 -10.93 1.40
CA GLU A 108 1.74 -11.03 2.21
C GLU A 108 2.34 -9.64 2.37
N LEU A 109 2.48 -9.18 3.62
CA LEU A 109 3.13 -7.93 3.96
C LEU A 109 4.50 -8.21 4.58
N ILE A 110 5.54 -7.73 3.91
CA ILE A 110 6.94 -7.83 4.32
C ILE A 110 7.36 -6.48 4.88
N VAL A 111 7.65 -6.41 6.18
CA VAL A 111 8.01 -5.16 6.87
C VAL A 111 9.50 -5.12 7.24
N PRO A 112 10.10 -3.93 7.39
CA PRO A 112 11.41 -3.75 8.01
C PRO A 112 11.44 -4.29 9.44
N SER A 113 12.60 -4.75 9.90
CA SER A 113 12.72 -5.34 11.24
C SER A 113 12.48 -4.36 12.40
N ASP A 114 12.62 -3.07 12.14
CA ASP A 114 12.39 -1.97 13.06
C ASP A 114 11.01 -1.32 12.91
N PHE A 115 10.15 -1.84 12.03
CA PHE A 115 8.79 -1.34 11.87
C PHE A 115 7.94 -1.72 13.09
N VAL A 116 7.54 -0.71 13.87
CA VAL A 116 6.73 -0.90 15.10
C VAL A 116 5.26 -0.69 14.78
N PHE A 117 4.44 -1.72 14.99
CA PHE A 117 3.01 -1.70 14.65
C PHE A 117 2.18 -2.56 15.59
N THR A 118 0.88 -2.29 15.59
CA THR A 118 -0.16 -3.21 16.09
C THR A 118 -1.00 -3.72 14.93
N THR A 119 -1.75 -4.79 15.14
CA THR A 119 -2.68 -5.32 14.13
C THR A 119 -4.13 -5.12 14.53
N ARG A 120 -5.00 -5.05 13.53
CA ARG A 120 -6.45 -5.04 13.71
C ARG A 120 -7.15 -5.83 12.61
N CYS A 121 -8.19 -6.59 12.95
CA CYS A 121 -8.98 -7.36 11.99
C CYS A 121 -10.47 -7.07 12.22
N GLU A 122 -11.05 -6.17 11.42
CA GLU A 122 -12.46 -5.77 11.55
C GLU A 122 -13.37 -6.43 10.49
N GLY A 123 -12.80 -7.10 9.49
CA GLY A 123 -13.54 -7.81 8.43
C GLY A 123 -14.17 -9.15 8.85
N LYS A 124 -14.89 -9.79 7.92
CA LYS A 124 -15.62 -11.04 8.17
C LYS A 124 -14.85 -12.27 7.72
N ASN A 125 -14.63 -13.23 8.63
CA ASN A 125 -13.87 -14.46 8.36
C ASN A 125 -12.45 -14.18 7.82
N ASN A 126 -11.84 -13.09 8.29
CA ASN A 126 -10.49 -12.71 7.93
C ASN A 126 -9.49 -13.32 8.92
N VAL A 127 -8.28 -13.57 8.46
CA VAL A 127 -7.17 -14.07 9.29
C VAL A 127 -5.95 -13.20 9.08
N ILE A 128 -5.44 -12.63 10.17
CA ILE A 128 -4.10 -12.06 10.19
C ILE A 128 -3.15 -13.11 10.77
N ASP A 129 -2.25 -13.62 9.95
CA ASP A 129 -1.19 -14.54 10.34
C ASP A 129 0.12 -13.77 10.53
N CYS A 130 0.29 -13.18 11.73
CA CYS A 130 1.46 -12.38 12.06
C CYS A 130 2.59 -13.26 12.60
N LYS A 131 3.73 -13.28 11.89
CA LYS A 131 4.91 -14.10 12.20
C LYS A 131 5.95 -13.37 13.06
N ILE A 132 5.67 -12.14 13.47
CA ILE A 132 6.57 -11.26 14.20
C ILE A 132 5.84 -10.61 15.38
N PRO A 133 6.55 -10.16 16.43
CA PRO A 133 5.93 -9.47 17.55
C PRO A 133 5.26 -8.14 17.13
N THR A 134 4.17 -7.79 17.80
CA THR A 134 3.49 -6.50 17.66
C THR A 134 3.59 -5.69 18.95
N ASP A 135 3.39 -4.38 18.87
CA ASP A 135 3.35 -3.46 20.02
C ASP A 135 1.96 -2.81 20.11
N PRO A 136 1.15 -3.10 21.15
CA PRO A 136 -0.18 -2.49 21.34
C PRO A 136 -0.18 -0.97 21.51
N SER A 137 0.96 -0.37 21.82
CA SER A 137 1.14 1.09 21.94
C SER A 137 1.61 1.76 20.65
N ALA A 138 1.89 0.97 19.60
CA ALA A 138 2.31 1.48 18.31
C ALA A 138 1.27 2.44 17.71
N LYS A 139 1.76 3.49 17.05
CA LYS A 139 0.91 4.41 16.28
C LYS A 139 0.47 3.78 14.96
N ASN A 140 1.34 3.01 14.32
CA ASN A 140 1.03 2.35 13.08
C ASN A 140 0.12 1.15 13.35
N VAL A 141 -1.00 1.11 12.65
CA VAL A 141 -1.93 -0.01 12.66
C VAL A 141 -1.86 -0.68 11.30
N ILE A 142 -1.63 -2.00 11.29
CA ILE A 142 -1.86 -2.83 10.11
C ILE A 142 -3.23 -3.49 10.26
N GLU A 143 -4.16 -3.12 9.40
CA GLU A 143 -5.54 -3.55 9.44
C GLU A 143 -5.87 -4.48 8.26
N LEU A 144 -6.64 -5.53 8.53
CA LEU A 144 -7.23 -6.39 7.50
C LEU A 144 -8.76 -6.27 7.53
N ASN A 145 -9.26 -5.60 6.51
CA ASN A 145 -10.68 -5.39 6.24
C ASN A 145 -11.20 -6.31 5.11
N GLY A 146 -12.50 -6.22 4.83
CA GLY A 146 -13.15 -7.03 3.81
C GLY A 146 -13.67 -8.37 4.32
N LYS A 147 -13.48 -9.45 3.55
CA LYS A 147 -14.11 -10.74 3.84
C LYS A 147 -13.41 -11.96 3.26
N ASN A 148 -13.33 -13.04 4.04
CA ASN A 148 -12.77 -14.34 3.67
C ASN A 148 -11.33 -14.23 3.12
N SER A 149 -10.51 -13.38 3.74
CA SER A 149 -9.17 -13.07 3.27
C SER A 149 -8.10 -13.37 4.32
N VAL A 150 -6.87 -13.57 3.87
CA VAL A 150 -5.72 -13.83 4.73
C VAL A 150 -4.65 -12.77 4.50
N LEU A 151 -4.14 -12.17 5.57
CA LEU A 151 -2.96 -11.31 5.56
C LEU A 151 -1.85 -11.97 6.38
N THR A 152 -0.77 -12.38 5.72
CA THR A 152 0.44 -12.85 6.41
C THR A 152 1.40 -11.68 6.59
N ILE A 153 1.90 -11.48 7.80
CA ILE A 153 2.88 -10.41 8.09
C ILE A 153 4.18 -11.03 8.57
N ARG A 154 5.30 -10.66 7.96
CA ARG A 154 6.63 -11.12 8.39
C ARG A 154 7.70 -10.04 8.13
N ASN A 155 8.88 -10.25 8.69
CA ASN A 155 10.05 -9.46 8.32
C ASN A 155 10.62 -9.91 6.97
N LYS A 156 11.40 -9.01 6.36
CA LYS A 156 12.24 -9.29 5.20
C LYS A 156 13.22 -10.44 5.46
#